data_AF-A0A4Y9QMQ8-F1
#
_entry.id   AF-A0A4Y9QMQ8-F1
#
_cell.length_a   1.000
_cell.length_b   1.000
_cell.length_c   1.000
_cell.angle_alpha   90.00
_cell.angle_beta   90.00
_cell.angle_gamma   90.00
#
_symmetry.space_group_name_H-M   'P 1'
#
loop_
_entity.id
_entity.type
_entity.pdbx_description
1 polymer ?
#
loop_
_entity_poly.entity_id
_entity_poly.type
_entity_poly.pdbx_seq_one_letter_code
_entity_poly.pdbx_strand_id
1 'polypeptide(L)'
;MGGLSSGEVVLDCGAGQSWWLVVDEEVGPGRIIAGPFPDRSDAAWAAGATGDGGFDEARPVYGHLRADGGLNRRPSPQDLAWLAYLSEQMDRLPDAWQALVSDEDSLTTLVVEVATVLTETGLPLHEADGPGNQIGGACLTPEPGLGSIVVTWRQHDRMSFDGVHGAVADESVQQVMNRALADVLARRGFTVEAFGGGSAHLVRSAKFMP
;
A
#
# COMPACT_ATOMS: atom_id res chain seq x y z
N MET A 1 -54.19 -32.34 -0.48
CA MET A 1 -52.78 -32.75 -0.56
C MET A 1 -51.94 -31.50 -0.40
N GLY A 2 -51.45 -31.27 0.81
CA GLY A 2 -50.72 -30.06 1.18
C GLY A 2 -49.21 -30.29 1.16
N GLY A 3 -48.50 -29.20 0.86
CA GLY A 3 -47.16 -28.91 1.38
C GLY A 3 -46.00 -29.62 0.72
N LEU A 4 -45.47 -29.06 -0.37
CA LEU A 4 -44.01 -29.07 -0.57
C LEU A 4 -43.52 -27.76 0.05
N SER A 5 -43.05 -27.85 1.30
CA SER A 5 -42.38 -26.74 1.98
C SER A 5 -41.00 -26.55 1.36
N SER A 6 -40.69 -25.28 1.09
CA SER A 6 -39.50 -24.76 0.43
C SER A 6 -38.19 -25.27 1.03
N GLY A 7 -37.20 -25.34 0.15
CA GLY A 7 -35.82 -25.75 0.42
C GLY A 7 -35.27 -25.16 1.70
N GLU A 8 -35.08 -26.05 2.67
CA GLU A 8 -34.13 -25.87 3.75
C GLU A 8 -32.74 -25.98 3.11
N VAL A 9 -32.23 -24.83 2.63
CA VAL A 9 -30.80 -24.68 2.41
C VAL A 9 -30.20 -24.65 3.81
N VAL A 10 -29.78 -25.82 4.28
CA VAL A 10 -28.76 -25.90 5.32
C VAL A 10 -27.53 -25.24 4.71
N LEU A 11 -27.35 -23.95 4.99
CA LEU A 11 -26.06 -23.31 4.85
C LEU A 11 -25.15 -24.07 5.81
N ASP A 12 -24.42 -25.04 5.28
CA ASP A 12 -23.19 -25.50 5.89
C ASP A 12 -22.23 -24.30 5.86
N CYS A 13 -22.46 -23.37 6.78
CA CYS A 13 -21.56 -22.27 7.12
C CYS A 13 -20.34 -22.90 7.80
N GLY A 14 -19.59 -23.71 7.04
CA GLY A 14 -18.33 -24.25 7.48
C GLY A 14 -17.36 -23.09 7.67
N ALA A 15 -17.32 -22.56 8.90
CA ALA A 15 -16.20 -21.92 9.61
C ALA A 15 -15.10 -21.25 8.75
N GLY A 16 -15.49 -20.57 7.68
CA GLY A 16 -14.61 -19.94 6.71
C GLY A 16 -14.32 -18.51 7.11
N GLN A 17 -13.14 -18.03 6.74
CA GLN A 17 -12.87 -16.59 6.81
C GLN A 17 -13.80 -15.89 5.79
N SER A 18 -14.44 -14.80 6.20
CA SER A 18 -15.41 -14.08 5.35
C SER A 18 -15.45 -12.60 5.70
N TRP A 19 -16.17 -11.82 4.89
CA TRP A 19 -16.41 -10.41 5.15
C TRP A 19 -17.64 -10.21 6.03
N TRP A 20 -17.50 -9.35 7.03
CA TRP A 20 -18.55 -9.01 7.98
C TRP A 20 -18.67 -7.49 8.09
N LEU A 21 -19.86 -6.98 8.36
CA LEU A 21 -20.05 -5.59 8.73
C LEU A 21 -19.99 -5.45 10.23
N VAL A 22 -19.11 -4.58 10.71
CA VAL A 22 -18.90 -4.29 12.13
C VAL A 22 -19.12 -2.82 12.37
N VAL A 23 -19.89 -2.50 13.41
CA VAL A 23 -19.97 -1.15 13.98
C VAL A 23 -19.04 -1.13 15.18
N ASP A 24 -18.11 -0.20 15.24
CA ASP A 24 -17.27 -0.03 16.42
C ASP A 24 -18.15 0.44 17.59
N GLU A 25 -17.98 -0.15 18.76
CA GLU A 25 -18.67 0.29 19.98
C GLU A 25 -17.71 1.17 20.79
N GLU A 26 -18.22 2.16 21.53
CA GLU A 26 -17.38 3.07 22.35
C GLU A 26 -16.45 2.29 23.32
N VAL A 27 -16.89 1.11 23.76
CA VAL A 27 -16.11 0.22 24.62
C VAL A 27 -16.35 -1.23 24.19
N GLY A 28 -15.30 -1.90 23.71
CA GLY A 28 -15.30 -3.35 23.47
C GLY A 28 -15.00 -3.74 22.01
N PRO A 29 -14.97 -5.05 21.71
CA PRO A 29 -14.83 -5.51 20.34
C PRO A 29 -16.11 -5.15 19.57
N GLY A 30 -15.98 -4.34 18.52
CA GLY A 30 -17.12 -3.85 17.73
C GLY A 30 -18.12 -4.95 17.35
N ARG A 31 -19.39 -4.56 17.23
CA ARG A 31 -20.52 -5.46 17.03
C ARG A 31 -20.71 -5.81 15.56
N ILE A 32 -20.82 -7.10 15.27
CA ILE A 32 -21.18 -7.59 13.94
C ILE A 32 -22.66 -7.33 13.69
N ILE A 33 -22.99 -6.66 12.58
CA ILE A 33 -24.35 -6.31 12.21
C ILE A 33 -24.85 -7.03 10.95
N ALA A 34 -23.96 -7.54 10.10
CA ALA A 34 -24.32 -8.31 8.91
C ALA A 34 -23.15 -9.17 8.38
N GLY A 35 -23.48 -10.16 7.55
CA GLY A 35 -22.54 -11.07 6.89
C GLY A 35 -23.00 -12.54 6.98
N PRO A 36 -22.23 -13.49 6.44
CA PRO A 36 -20.98 -13.29 5.70
C PRO A 36 -21.25 -12.74 4.29
N PHE A 37 -20.41 -11.81 3.84
CA PHE A 37 -20.38 -11.32 2.45
C PHE A 37 -19.29 -12.06 1.66
N PRO A 38 -19.51 -12.31 0.35
CA PRO A 38 -18.55 -13.03 -0.48
C PRO A 38 -17.28 -12.20 -0.75
N ASP A 39 -17.40 -10.87 -0.82
CA ASP A 39 -16.25 -9.97 -1.03
C ASP A 39 -16.39 -8.63 -0.30
N ARG A 40 -15.29 -7.85 -0.34
CA ARG A 40 -15.20 -6.54 0.30
C ARG A 40 -16.17 -5.53 -0.30
N SER A 41 -16.38 -5.60 -1.61
CA SER A 41 -17.24 -4.67 -2.33
C SER A 41 -18.68 -4.87 -1.89
N ASP A 42 -19.17 -6.10 -1.86
CA ASP A 42 -20.52 -6.43 -1.41
C ASP A 42 -20.76 -5.99 0.04
N ALA A 43 -19.78 -6.20 0.93
CA ALA A 43 -19.84 -5.67 2.28
C ALA A 43 -19.88 -4.13 2.29
N ALA A 44 -19.03 -3.45 1.50
CA ALA A 44 -18.99 -1.99 1.42
C ALA A 44 -20.29 -1.39 0.85
N TRP A 45 -20.90 -2.04 -0.15
CA TRP A 45 -22.20 -1.68 -0.68
C TRP A 45 -23.29 -1.79 0.38
N ALA A 46 -23.29 -2.87 1.16
CA ALA A 46 -24.23 -3.04 2.27
C ALA A 46 -24.02 -1.99 3.39
N ALA A 47 -22.78 -1.58 3.67
CA ALA A 47 -22.49 -0.50 4.61
C ALA A 47 -23.02 0.86 4.14
N GLY A 48 -22.88 1.16 2.85
CA GLY A 48 -23.43 2.39 2.27
C GLY A 48 -24.97 2.42 2.29
N ALA A 49 -25.62 1.27 2.10
CA ALA A 49 -27.07 1.15 2.16
C ALA A 49 -27.66 1.33 3.57
N THR A 50 -26.86 1.11 4.62
CA THR A 50 -27.28 1.35 6.02
C THR A 50 -27.27 2.84 6.42
N GLY A 51 -26.79 3.74 5.55
CA GLY A 51 -26.63 5.18 5.80
C GLY A 51 -27.94 5.99 5.97
N ASP A 52 -29.10 5.44 5.62
CA ASP A 52 -30.40 6.14 5.79
C ASP A 52 -31.07 5.86 7.15
N GLY A 53 -30.42 5.11 8.05
CA GLY A 53 -31.07 4.58 9.27
C GLY A 53 -30.22 4.43 10.54
N GLY A 54 -29.00 4.97 10.60
CA GLY A 54 -28.29 5.16 11.87
C GLY A 54 -27.01 4.33 12.12
N PHE A 55 -26.35 3.81 11.10
CA PHE A 55 -25.02 3.16 11.25
C PHE A 55 -23.98 3.73 10.29
N ASP A 56 -23.71 5.04 10.40
CA ASP A 56 -22.69 5.77 9.62
C ASP A 56 -21.24 5.28 9.86
N GLU A 57 -21.06 4.32 10.77
CA GLU A 57 -19.77 3.78 11.21
C GLU A 57 -19.59 2.29 10.87
N ALA A 58 -20.55 1.67 10.16
CA ALA A 58 -20.42 0.28 9.75
C ALA A 58 -19.27 0.12 8.74
N ARG A 59 -18.30 -0.73 9.06
CA ARG A 59 -17.15 -1.00 8.19
C ARG A 59 -16.99 -2.49 7.87
N PRO A 60 -16.56 -2.84 6.65
CA PRO A 60 -16.18 -4.19 6.30
C PRO A 60 -14.96 -4.66 7.11
N VAL A 61 -15.05 -5.86 7.69
CA VAL A 61 -13.96 -6.51 8.42
C VAL A 61 -13.88 -7.97 7.99
N TYR A 62 -12.68 -8.42 7.64
CA TYR A 62 -12.43 -9.81 7.28
C TYR A 62 -12.02 -10.63 8.51
N GLY A 63 -12.59 -11.83 8.66
CA GLY A 63 -12.24 -12.69 9.79
C GLY A 63 -13.15 -13.90 9.97
N HIS A 64 -12.94 -14.58 11.09
CA HIS A 64 -13.69 -15.76 11.50
C HIS A 64 -14.67 -15.41 12.63
N LEU A 65 -15.95 -15.71 12.44
CA LEU A 65 -16.98 -15.57 13.47
C LEU A 65 -16.78 -16.61 14.57
N ARG A 66 -16.59 -16.17 15.81
CA ARG A 66 -16.44 -17.03 16.98
C ARG A 66 -17.82 -17.48 17.49
N ALA A 67 -17.84 -18.60 18.22
CA ALA A 67 -19.08 -19.15 18.78
C ALA A 67 -19.77 -18.23 19.79
N ASP A 68 -19.06 -17.27 20.39
CA ASP A 68 -19.61 -16.25 21.29
C ASP A 68 -20.11 -14.99 20.56
N GLY A 69 -20.18 -15.02 19.22
CA GLY A 69 -20.63 -13.91 18.39
C GLY A 69 -19.56 -12.86 18.09
N GLY A 70 -18.33 -13.00 18.62
CA GLY A 70 -17.25 -12.06 18.32
C GLY A 70 -16.51 -12.37 17.02
N LEU A 71 -15.86 -11.37 16.43
CA LEU A 71 -15.05 -11.54 15.22
C LEU A 71 -13.56 -11.69 15.54
N ASN A 72 -12.95 -12.82 15.17
CA ASN A 72 -11.50 -12.94 15.14
C ASN A 72 -10.97 -12.37 13.82
N ARG A 73 -10.46 -11.13 13.86
CA ARG A 73 -9.97 -10.42 12.68
C ARG A 73 -8.77 -11.13 12.06
N ARG A 74 -8.73 -11.18 10.73
CA ARG A 74 -7.61 -11.73 9.95
C ARG A 74 -7.22 -10.72 8.87
N PRO A 75 -5.95 -10.72 8.43
CA PRO A 75 -5.58 -10.03 7.19
C PRO A 75 -6.50 -10.48 6.06
N SER A 76 -7.05 -9.52 5.34
CA SER A 76 -7.91 -9.83 4.19
C SER A 76 -7.10 -10.34 3.01
N PRO A 77 -7.72 -11.03 2.03
CA PRO A 77 -7.04 -11.39 0.79
C PRO A 77 -6.41 -10.18 0.09
N GLN A 78 -7.03 -9.01 0.18
CA GLN A 78 -6.51 -7.74 -0.35
C GLN A 78 -5.30 -7.25 0.44
N ASP A 79 -5.30 -7.36 1.77
CA ASP A 79 -4.13 -7.01 2.58
C ASP A 79 -2.96 -7.94 2.28
N LEU A 80 -3.22 -9.24 2.12
CA LEU A 80 -2.19 -10.22 1.73
C LEU A 80 -1.66 -9.96 0.32
N ALA A 81 -2.53 -9.64 -0.64
CA ALA A 81 -2.11 -9.27 -1.99
C ALA A 81 -1.28 -7.98 -2.00
N TRP A 82 -1.66 -7.00 -1.19
CA TRP A 82 -0.90 -5.77 -1.00
C TRP A 82 0.49 -6.05 -0.42
N LEU A 83 0.59 -6.86 0.64
CA LEU A 83 1.87 -7.24 1.24
C LEU A 83 2.76 -8.01 0.26
N ALA A 84 2.18 -8.91 -0.54
CA ALA A 84 2.91 -9.62 -1.60
C ALA A 84 3.46 -8.64 -2.64
N TYR A 85 2.64 -7.71 -3.12
CA TYR A 85 3.06 -6.70 -4.08
C TYR A 85 4.14 -5.77 -3.52
N LEU A 86 4.02 -5.34 -2.26
CA LEU A 86 5.03 -4.53 -1.59
C LEU A 86 6.35 -5.31 -1.45
N SER A 87 6.30 -6.60 -1.11
CA SER A 87 7.49 -7.47 -1.08
C SER A 87 8.16 -7.52 -2.46
N GLU A 88 7.38 -7.71 -3.54
CA GLU A 88 7.90 -7.67 -4.91
C GLU A 88 8.53 -6.31 -5.27
N GLN A 89 8.04 -5.19 -4.73
CA GLN A 89 8.68 -3.89 -4.91
C GLN A 89 9.99 -3.79 -4.14
N MET A 90 10.04 -4.31 -2.91
CA MET A 90 11.25 -4.30 -2.08
C MET A 90 12.36 -5.18 -2.68
N ASP A 91 11.99 -6.30 -3.31
CA ASP A 91 12.95 -7.20 -3.99
C ASP A 91 13.64 -6.54 -5.21
N ARG A 92 13.14 -5.41 -5.70
CA ARG A 92 13.75 -4.63 -6.79
C ARG A 92 14.90 -3.74 -6.35
N LEU A 93 15.02 -3.52 -5.04
CA LEU A 93 16.08 -2.68 -4.51
C LEU A 93 17.44 -3.31 -4.78
N PRO A 94 18.48 -2.51 -5.13
CA PRO A 94 19.80 -3.04 -5.42
C PRO A 94 20.39 -3.86 -4.27
N ASP A 95 21.20 -4.88 -4.58
CA ASP A 95 21.85 -5.75 -3.57
C ASP A 95 22.68 -4.96 -2.54
N ALA A 96 23.16 -3.76 -2.92
CA ALA A 96 23.87 -2.84 -2.03
C ALA A 96 23.06 -2.51 -0.75
N TRP A 97 21.72 -2.60 -0.79
CA TRP A 97 20.85 -2.47 0.37
C TRP A 97 21.15 -3.54 1.43
N GLN A 98 21.37 -4.80 1.03
CA GLN A 98 21.61 -5.90 1.96
C GLN A 98 22.90 -5.72 2.77
N ALA A 99 23.89 -5.01 2.21
CA ALA A 99 25.17 -4.75 2.88
C ALA A 99 25.16 -3.50 3.77
N LEU A 100 24.21 -2.58 3.55
CA LEU A 100 24.17 -1.27 4.20
C LEU A 100 23.16 -1.18 5.34
N VAL A 101 22.32 -2.19 5.51
CA VAL A 101 21.09 -2.08 6.30
C VAL A 101 20.91 -3.31 7.19
N SER A 102 20.61 -3.08 8.47
CA SER A 102 20.28 -4.09 9.48
C SER A 102 18.80 -3.98 9.83
N ASP A 103 18.11 -5.07 10.15
CA ASP A 103 16.67 -5.06 10.46
C ASP A 103 16.28 -4.12 11.62
N GLU A 104 17.23 -3.75 12.48
CA GLU A 104 17.05 -2.80 13.60
C GLU A 104 17.43 -1.35 13.26
N ASP A 105 17.82 -1.06 12.02
CA ASP A 105 18.22 0.29 11.61
C ASP A 105 17.00 1.16 11.22
N SER A 106 17.01 2.39 11.76
CA SER A 106 16.10 3.46 11.37
C SER A 106 16.08 3.72 9.86
N LEU A 107 17.20 3.49 9.16
CA LEU A 107 17.28 3.64 7.72
C LEU A 107 16.47 2.54 7.00
N THR A 108 16.49 1.29 7.48
CA THR A 108 15.64 0.19 6.98
C THR A 108 14.17 0.57 7.04
N THR A 109 13.78 1.10 8.20
CA THR A 109 12.39 1.50 8.45
C THR A 109 11.98 2.59 7.46
N LEU A 110 12.82 3.61 7.29
CA LEU A 110 12.56 4.69 6.34
C LEU A 110 12.41 4.19 4.90
N VAL A 111 13.16 3.16 4.48
CA VAL A 111 13.03 2.59 3.13
C VAL A 111 11.69 1.94 2.93
N VAL A 112 11.31 1.08 3.88
CA VAL A 112 10.03 0.38 3.83
C VAL A 112 8.90 1.40 3.82
N GLU A 113 8.97 2.45 4.63
CA GLU A 113 7.99 3.54 4.65
C GLU A 113 7.91 4.28 3.31
N VAL A 114 9.05 4.68 2.73
CA VAL A 114 9.12 5.38 1.44
C VAL A 114 8.61 4.49 0.31
N ALA A 115 9.07 3.23 0.24
CA ALA A 115 8.63 2.26 -0.76
C ALA A 115 7.13 1.97 -0.66
N THR A 116 6.61 1.81 0.56
CA THR A 116 5.17 1.66 0.82
C THR A 116 4.41 2.83 0.25
N VAL A 117 4.79 4.07 0.59
CA VAL A 117 4.09 5.27 0.13
C VAL A 117 4.12 5.40 -1.40
N LEU A 118 5.28 5.21 -2.02
CA LEU A 118 5.39 5.28 -3.49
C LEU A 118 4.52 4.22 -4.16
N THR A 119 4.58 2.99 -3.67
CA THR A 119 3.79 1.87 -4.18
C THR A 119 2.29 2.09 -4.01
N GLU A 120 1.85 2.63 -2.86
CA GLU A 120 0.45 3.00 -2.60
C GLU A 120 -0.04 4.09 -3.56
N THR A 121 0.85 5.00 -3.97
CA THR A 121 0.54 6.05 -4.95
C THR A 121 0.60 5.57 -6.40
N GLY A 122 0.88 4.30 -6.64
CA GLY A 122 1.01 3.72 -7.98
C GLY A 122 2.34 4.05 -8.67
N LEU A 123 3.37 4.43 -7.90
CA LEU A 123 4.71 4.72 -8.39
C LEU A 123 5.63 3.53 -8.07
N PRO A 124 5.90 2.65 -9.04
CA PRO A 124 6.69 1.44 -8.77
C PRO A 124 8.16 1.77 -8.52
N LEU A 125 8.83 0.90 -7.77
CA LEU A 125 10.29 0.94 -7.61
C LEU A 125 10.98 0.46 -8.89
N HIS A 126 12.09 1.11 -9.21
CA HIS A 126 12.97 0.73 -10.30
C HIS A 126 13.78 -0.53 -9.93
N GLU A 127 13.70 -1.55 -10.79
CA GLU A 127 14.48 -2.78 -10.68
C GLU A 127 15.83 -2.62 -11.36
N ALA A 128 16.86 -2.22 -10.61
CA ALA A 128 18.17 -1.91 -11.20
C ALA A 128 18.91 -3.16 -11.72
N ASP A 129 18.89 -4.25 -10.94
CA ASP A 129 19.71 -5.44 -11.17
C ASP A 129 18.97 -6.58 -11.90
N GLY A 130 17.69 -6.38 -12.22
CA GLY A 130 16.80 -7.42 -12.75
C GLY A 130 16.25 -7.16 -14.16
N PRO A 131 15.42 -8.07 -14.69
CA PRO A 131 14.85 -7.99 -16.04
C PRO A 131 14.00 -6.74 -16.29
N GLY A 132 13.42 -6.12 -15.27
CA GLY A 132 12.65 -4.88 -15.37
C GLY A 132 13.49 -3.62 -15.49
N ASN A 133 14.83 -3.73 -15.64
CA ASN A 133 15.69 -2.56 -15.63
C ASN A 133 15.38 -1.54 -16.73
N GLN A 134 14.68 -1.89 -17.81
CA GLN A 134 14.40 -0.97 -18.92
C GLN A 134 13.14 -0.13 -18.73
N ILE A 135 12.26 -0.50 -17.77
CA ILE A 135 10.89 0.02 -17.66
C ILE A 135 10.83 1.40 -16.99
N GLY A 136 11.82 1.72 -16.15
CA GLY A 136 11.77 2.92 -15.31
C GLY A 136 11.07 2.71 -13.97
N GLY A 137 11.13 3.73 -13.12
CA GLY A 137 10.55 3.72 -11.77
C GLY A 137 11.27 4.65 -10.80
N ALA A 138 10.85 4.65 -9.55
CA ALA A 138 11.53 5.37 -8.48
C ALA A 138 12.77 4.58 -8.02
N CYS A 139 13.92 5.24 -8.01
CA CYS A 139 15.16 4.71 -7.46
C CYS A 139 15.32 5.19 -6.02
N LEU A 140 15.65 4.26 -5.13
CA LEU A 140 15.99 4.55 -3.73
C LEU A 140 17.46 4.19 -3.51
N THR A 141 18.25 5.18 -3.09
CA THR A 141 19.68 4.99 -2.76
C THR A 141 19.91 5.39 -1.31
N PRO A 142 20.37 4.47 -0.43
CA PRO A 142 20.65 4.81 0.95
C PRO A 142 21.86 5.73 1.03
N GLU A 143 21.77 6.75 1.88
CA GLU A 143 22.89 7.58 2.26
C GLU A 143 23.06 7.53 3.79
N PRO A 144 23.69 6.46 4.33
CA PRO A 144 23.83 6.27 5.78
C PRO A 144 24.54 7.43 6.47
N GLY A 145 25.54 8.03 5.81
CA GLY A 145 26.26 9.20 6.32
C GLY A 145 25.39 10.46 6.49
N LEU A 146 24.21 10.48 5.86
CA LEU A 146 23.23 11.57 5.93
C LEU A 146 21.94 11.18 6.67
N GLY A 147 21.85 9.93 7.12
CA GLY A 147 20.64 9.36 7.75
C GLY A 147 19.41 9.53 6.87
N SER A 148 19.55 9.32 5.56
CA SER A 148 18.53 9.65 4.57
C SER A 148 18.58 8.71 3.38
N ILE A 149 17.55 8.77 2.54
CA ILE A 149 17.49 8.11 1.24
C ILE A 149 17.50 9.17 0.16
N VAL A 150 18.34 9.00 -0.85
CA VAL A 150 18.25 9.74 -2.10
C VAL A 150 17.21 9.08 -2.98
N VAL A 151 16.23 9.87 -3.40
CA VAL A 151 15.13 9.45 -4.27
C VAL A 151 15.25 10.18 -5.60
N THR A 152 15.18 9.42 -6.69
CA THR A 152 15.16 9.94 -8.06
C THR A 152 14.26 9.08 -8.93
N TRP A 153 13.82 9.62 -10.06
CA TRP A 153 13.11 8.89 -11.08
C TRP A 153 14.08 8.37 -12.13
N ARG A 154 13.87 7.13 -12.59
CA ARG A 154 14.55 6.58 -13.77
C ARG A 154 13.53 6.42 -14.87
N GLN A 155 13.73 7.11 -15.99
CA GLN A 155 12.85 7.01 -17.16
C GLN A 155 12.99 5.68 -17.87
N HIS A 156 11.98 5.26 -18.63
CA HIS A 156 12.09 4.10 -19.51
C HIS A 156 13.20 4.30 -20.57
N ASP A 157 13.89 3.22 -20.95
CA ASP A 157 14.95 3.26 -21.98
C ASP A 157 14.52 3.84 -23.33
N ARG A 158 13.24 3.71 -23.70
CA ARG A 158 12.70 4.31 -24.92
C ARG A 158 12.80 5.84 -24.90
N MET A 159 12.83 6.44 -23.72
CA MET A 159 13.07 7.86 -23.53
C MET A 159 14.56 8.12 -23.32
N SER A 160 15.14 7.54 -22.27
CA SER A 160 16.49 7.92 -21.82
C SER A 160 17.62 7.41 -22.70
N PHE A 161 17.45 6.26 -23.36
CA PHE A 161 18.50 5.64 -24.18
C PHE A 161 18.23 5.78 -25.67
N ASP A 162 17.01 5.46 -26.11
CA ASP A 162 16.62 5.55 -27.52
C ASP A 162 16.36 7.00 -27.95
N GLY A 163 16.11 7.92 -27.00
CA GLY A 163 15.92 9.34 -27.27
C GLY A 163 14.71 9.65 -28.16
N VAL A 164 13.65 8.85 -28.10
CA VAL A 164 12.51 8.90 -29.04
C VAL A 164 11.85 10.27 -29.11
N HIS A 165 11.92 11.06 -28.03
CA HIS A 165 11.30 12.39 -27.93
C HIS A 165 12.31 13.55 -27.87
N GLY A 166 13.61 13.24 -27.83
CA GLY A 166 14.71 14.20 -27.80
C GLY A 166 15.02 14.75 -26.40
N ALA A 167 16.30 15.08 -26.21
CA ALA A 167 16.89 15.39 -24.90
C ALA A 167 16.13 16.44 -24.07
N VAL A 168 15.65 17.52 -24.69
CA VAL A 168 14.95 18.59 -23.95
C VAL A 168 13.61 18.10 -23.36
N ALA A 169 12.88 17.27 -24.10
CA ALA A 169 11.63 16.69 -23.61
C ALA A 169 11.91 15.68 -22.51
N ASP A 170 12.93 14.83 -22.69
CA ASP A 170 13.32 13.81 -21.73
C ASP A 170 13.80 14.46 -20.41
N GLU A 171 14.64 15.50 -20.46
CA GLU A 171 15.05 16.28 -19.29
C GLU A 171 13.86 16.95 -18.58
N SER A 172 12.90 17.48 -19.34
CA SER A 172 11.71 18.11 -18.77
C SER A 172 10.84 17.09 -18.02
N VAL A 173 10.62 15.91 -18.60
CA VAL A 173 9.88 14.82 -17.95
C VAL A 173 10.64 14.34 -16.70
N GLN A 174 11.97 14.24 -16.77
CA GLN A 174 12.80 13.85 -15.63
C GLN A 174 12.61 14.80 -14.44
N GLN A 175 12.62 16.12 -14.69
CA GLN A 175 12.38 17.13 -13.66
C GLN A 175 10.97 17.06 -13.08
N VAL A 176 9.95 16.86 -13.93
CA VAL A 176 8.56 16.72 -13.49
C VAL A 176 8.39 15.49 -12.60
N MET A 177 8.94 14.35 -13.01
CA MET A 177 8.83 13.11 -12.24
C MET A 177 9.57 13.20 -10.90
N ASN A 178 10.80 13.74 -10.87
CA ASN A 178 11.52 13.97 -9.62
C ASN A 178 10.73 14.86 -8.65
N ARG A 179 10.12 15.93 -9.16
CA ARG A 179 9.26 16.80 -8.35
C ARG A 179 8.02 16.07 -7.84
N ALA A 180 7.39 15.24 -8.68
CA ALA A 180 6.24 14.46 -8.27
C ALA A 180 6.58 13.50 -7.12
N LEU A 181 7.74 12.82 -7.18
CA LEU A 181 8.23 11.99 -6.07
C LEU A 181 8.37 12.81 -4.78
N ALA A 182 9.02 13.97 -4.87
CA ALA A 182 9.21 14.87 -3.72
C ALA A 182 7.89 15.34 -3.11
N ASP A 183 6.96 15.78 -3.96
CA ASP A 183 5.66 16.31 -3.53
C ASP A 183 4.82 15.22 -2.85
N VAL A 184 4.76 14.01 -3.44
CA VAL A 184 4.05 12.88 -2.84
C VAL A 184 4.61 12.56 -1.46
N LEU A 185 5.94 12.44 -1.33
CA LEU A 185 6.58 12.10 -0.07
C LEU A 185 6.39 13.21 0.99
N ALA A 186 6.53 14.48 0.60
CA ALA A 186 6.28 15.59 1.51
C ALA A 186 4.82 15.61 2.02
N ARG A 187 3.83 15.35 1.15
CA ARG A 187 2.42 15.25 1.55
C ARG A 187 2.10 14.05 2.43
N ARG A 188 2.96 13.03 2.41
CA ARG A 188 2.86 11.85 3.26
C ARG A 188 3.68 11.97 4.56
N GLY A 189 4.24 13.15 4.81
CA GLY A 189 4.83 13.51 6.09
C GLY A 189 6.34 13.29 6.18
N PHE A 190 7.04 13.06 5.06
CA PHE A 190 8.50 13.01 5.07
C PHE A 190 9.12 14.41 4.99
N THR A 191 10.31 14.57 5.56
CA THR A 191 11.15 15.74 5.29
C THR A 191 11.87 15.50 3.96
N VAL A 192 11.65 16.38 2.98
CA VAL A 192 12.21 16.26 1.63
C VAL A 192 13.02 17.51 1.28
N GLU A 193 14.28 17.30 0.86
CA GLU A 193 15.21 18.35 0.49
C GLU A 193 15.74 18.13 -0.92
N ALA A 194 15.95 19.18 -1.70
CA ALA A 194 16.56 19.07 -3.02
C ALA A 194 18.03 18.62 -2.92
N PHE A 195 18.45 17.73 -3.81
CA PHE A 195 19.80 17.18 -3.88
C PHE A 195 20.31 17.16 -5.32
N GLY A 196 21.63 17.18 -5.51
CA GLY A 196 22.25 17.12 -6.84
C GLY A 196 21.75 18.21 -7.81
N GLY A 197 21.60 19.45 -7.34
CA GLY A 197 21.07 20.56 -8.14
C GLY A 197 19.58 20.46 -8.49
N GLY A 198 18.80 19.65 -7.75
CA GLY A 198 17.37 19.42 -7.98
C GLY A 198 17.06 18.24 -8.89
N SER A 199 18.08 17.46 -9.27
CA SER A 199 17.93 16.22 -10.05
C SER A 199 17.57 14.99 -9.18
N ALA A 200 17.58 15.16 -7.86
CA ALA A 200 17.17 14.14 -6.89
C ALA A 200 16.71 14.82 -5.59
N HIS A 201 16.21 14.02 -4.65
CA HIS A 201 15.74 14.52 -3.35
C HIS A 201 16.25 13.65 -2.20
N LEU A 202 16.72 14.27 -1.13
CA LEU A 202 17.00 13.60 0.13
C LEU A 202 15.71 13.49 0.94
N VAL A 203 15.42 12.30 1.44
CA VAL A 203 14.21 11.98 2.19
C VAL A 203 14.59 11.46 3.56
N ARG A 204 13.89 11.95 4.58
CA ARG A 204 14.05 11.55 5.99
C ARG A 204 12.68 11.37 6.63
N SER A 205 12.59 10.50 7.64
CA SER A 205 11.42 10.47 8.51
C SER A 205 11.23 11.86 9.13
N ALA A 206 10.00 12.36 9.19
CA ALA A 206 9.75 13.56 9.97
C ALA A 206 10.07 13.25 11.43
N LYS A 207 11.00 14.01 12.02
CA LYS A 207 11.06 14.06 13.48
C LYS A 207 9.72 14.63 13.93
N PHE A 208 8.99 13.88 14.76
CA PHE A 208 7.99 14.49 15.63
C PHE A 208 8.70 15.63 16.38
N MET A 209 8.39 16.87 16.02
CA MET A 209 8.70 18.01 16.89
C MET A 209 7.73 17.90 18.07
N PRO A 210 8.23 17.74 19.31
CA PRO A 210 7.38 17.74 20.50
C PRO A 210 6.71 19.10 20.73
#